data_AF-A0A965UXA9-F1
#
_entry.id   AF-A0A965UXA9-F1
#
_cell.length_a   1.000
_cell.length_b   1.000
_cell.length_c   1.000
_cell.angle_alpha   90.00
_cell.angle_beta   90.00
_cell.angle_gamma   90.00
#
_symmetry.space_group_name_H-M   'P 1'
#
loop_
_entity.id
_entity.type
_entity.pdbx_description
1 polymer ?
#
loop_
_entity_poly.entity_id
_entity_poly.type
_entity_poly.pdbx_seq_one_letter_code
_entity_poly.pdbx_strand_id
1 'polypeptide(L)'
;LNLALSGLKGKKGLKQTFKIRHTQTAEGKIAVAREALGLANAYLDEFDLLAKSMIEKEITQKQFNDIILKAYPMPEKDSKGSMKKWNDKIELIQNIYTGQFNNTISGTAWGALNAMTERLDWYRNSRGENKESIYASASGFDPVINAEKNRLMNLVLASV
;
A
#
# COMPACT_ATOMS: atom_id res chain seq x y z
N LEU A 1 7.14 1.00 -0.56
CA LEU A 1 5.83 0.44 -0.13
C LEU A 1 6.05 -0.66 0.90
N ASN A 2 5.21 -0.76 1.94
CA ASN A 2 5.20 -1.88 2.87
C ASN A 2 3.93 -2.71 2.63
N LEU A 3 4.05 -3.90 2.01
CA LEU A 3 2.93 -4.75 1.60
C LEU A 3 2.99 -6.11 2.30
N ALA A 4 1.87 -6.67 2.73
CA ALA A 4 1.81 -7.99 3.35
C ALA A 4 1.70 -9.08 2.29
N LEU A 5 2.84 -9.41 1.68
CA LEU A 5 2.96 -10.49 0.70
C LEU A 5 2.58 -11.86 1.27
N SER A 6 2.67 -12.02 2.59
CA SER A 6 2.22 -13.23 3.29
C SER A 6 0.76 -13.61 3.00
N GLY A 7 -0.10 -12.61 2.79
CA GLY A 7 -1.52 -12.81 2.50
C GLY A 7 -1.78 -13.48 1.14
N LEU A 8 -0.85 -13.36 0.18
CA LEU A 8 -0.99 -13.93 -1.17
C LEU A 8 -0.70 -15.43 -1.22
N LYS A 9 0.18 -15.94 -0.34
CA LYS A 9 0.61 -17.35 -0.31
C LYS A 9 0.11 -18.13 0.92
N GLY A 10 -0.73 -17.54 1.76
CA GLY A 10 -1.31 -18.19 2.94
C GLY A 10 -0.23 -18.70 3.92
N LYS A 11 -0.36 -19.93 4.43
CA LYS A 11 0.62 -20.52 5.38
C LYS A 11 2.05 -20.66 4.84
N LYS A 12 2.27 -20.49 3.53
CA LYS A 12 3.60 -20.47 2.88
C LYS A 12 4.13 -19.05 2.63
N GLY A 13 3.41 -18.02 3.08
CA GLY A 13 3.78 -16.62 2.90
C GLY A 13 4.98 -16.20 3.74
N LEU A 14 5.76 -15.25 3.22
CA LEU A 14 6.95 -14.72 3.90
C LEU A 14 6.61 -14.02 5.21
N LYS A 15 7.35 -14.33 6.27
CA LYS A 15 7.22 -13.63 7.56
C LYS A 15 7.81 -12.22 7.45
N GLN A 16 6.95 -11.22 7.64
CA GLN A 16 7.32 -9.80 7.53
C GLN A 16 7.70 -9.16 8.88
N THR A 17 7.41 -9.82 10.00
CA THR A 17 7.68 -9.29 11.34
C THR A 17 8.54 -10.28 12.13
N PHE A 18 9.59 -9.76 12.76
CA PHE A 18 10.44 -10.50 13.69
C PHE A 18 10.46 -9.79 15.06
N LYS A 19 10.65 -10.56 16.13
CA LYS A 19 10.72 -10.04 17.51
C LYS A 19 12.08 -10.36 18.10
N ILE A 20 12.81 -9.35 18.55
CA ILE A 20 14.11 -9.51 19.19
C ILE A 20 13.96 -9.22 20.69
N ARG A 21 14.33 -10.18 21.54
CA ARG A 21 14.44 -9.92 22.98
C ARG A 21 15.64 -9.00 23.25
N HIS A 22 15.45 -7.96 24.07
CA HIS A 22 16.50 -7.01 24.44
C HIS A 22 17.68 -7.66 25.19
N THR A 23 17.42 -8.72 25.95
CA THR A 23 18.39 -9.40 26.83
C THR A 23 19.32 -10.40 26.12
N GLN A 24 19.31 -10.46 24.78
CA GLN A 24 20.14 -11.42 24.05
C GLN A 24 21.62 -11.03 24.03
N THR A 25 22.48 -12.06 24.01
CA THR A 25 23.93 -11.92 23.82
C THR A 25 24.26 -11.31 22.46
N ALA A 26 25.47 -10.75 22.31
CA ALA A 26 25.91 -10.14 21.05
C ALA A 26 25.86 -11.13 19.87
N GLU A 27 26.30 -12.36 20.09
CA GLU A 27 26.21 -13.44 19.09
C GLU A 27 24.76 -13.78 18.71
N GLY A 28 23.86 -13.82 19.70
CA GLY A 28 22.42 -13.99 19.45
C GLY A 28 21.83 -12.86 18.61
N LYS A 29 22.23 -11.61 18.86
CA LYS A 29 21.82 -10.45 18.05
C LYS A 29 22.35 -10.55 16.61
N ILE A 30 23.59 -11.02 16.39
CA ILE A 30 24.17 -11.22 15.06
C ILE A 30 23.42 -12.32 14.28
N ALA A 31 23.10 -13.44 14.94
CA ALA A 31 22.33 -14.53 14.31
C ALA A 31 20.94 -14.05 13.86
N VAL A 32 20.24 -13.33 14.73
CA VAL A 32 18.91 -12.76 14.42
C VAL A 32 19.01 -11.71 13.31
N ALA A 33 20.06 -10.88 13.29
CA ALA A 33 20.28 -9.92 12.21
C ALA A 33 20.46 -10.62 10.85
N ARG A 34 21.22 -11.73 10.80
CA ARG A 34 21.37 -12.53 9.57
C ARG A 34 20.04 -13.14 9.11
N GLU A 35 19.24 -13.66 10.04
CA GLU A 35 17.90 -14.17 9.73
C GLU A 35 16.98 -13.06 9.19
N ALA A 36 16.96 -11.90 9.84
CA ALA A 36 16.17 -10.75 9.40
C ALA A 36 16.59 -10.27 7.99
N LEU A 37 17.90 -10.23 7.70
CA LEU A 37 18.41 -9.92 6.36
C LEU A 37 17.99 -10.97 5.33
N GLY A 38 18.05 -12.26 5.68
CA GLY A 38 17.56 -13.34 4.82
C GLY A 38 16.08 -13.22 4.49
N LEU A 39 15.24 -12.91 5.49
CA LEU A 39 13.81 -12.65 5.30
C LEU A 39 13.57 -11.40 4.44
N ALA A 40 14.38 -10.35 4.61
CA ALA A 40 14.29 -9.13 3.80
C ALA A 40 14.60 -9.41 2.32
N ASN A 41 15.64 -10.19 2.02
CA ASN A 41 15.97 -10.57 0.64
C ASN A 41 14.81 -11.35 0.00
N ALA A 42 14.30 -12.36 0.69
CA ALA A 42 13.17 -13.14 0.17
C ALA A 42 11.92 -12.26 -0.04
N TYR A 43 11.67 -11.30 0.85
CA TYR A 43 10.59 -10.34 0.70
C TYR A 43 10.76 -9.46 -0.55
N LEU A 44 11.98 -8.96 -0.79
CA LEU A 44 12.27 -8.16 -1.98
C LEU A 44 12.09 -8.97 -3.26
N ASP A 45 12.48 -10.24 -3.28
CA ASP A 45 12.28 -11.13 -4.43
C ASP A 45 10.78 -11.35 -4.72
N GLU A 46 9.98 -11.65 -3.70
CA GLU A 46 8.53 -11.81 -3.88
C GLU A 46 7.84 -10.50 -4.27
N PHE A 47 8.31 -9.38 -3.71
CA PHE A 47 7.82 -8.06 -4.06
C PHE A 47 8.10 -7.74 -5.53
N ASP A 48 9.32 -8.01 -6.02
CA ASP A 48 9.72 -7.77 -7.40
C ASP A 48 8.89 -8.61 -8.37
N LEU A 49 8.67 -9.90 -8.08
CA LEU A 49 7.80 -10.76 -8.88
C LEU A 49 6.36 -10.24 -8.94
N LEU A 50 5.82 -9.82 -7.79
CA LEU A 50 4.48 -9.24 -7.74
C LEU A 50 4.41 -7.95 -8.55
N ALA A 51 5.34 -7.03 -8.34
CA ALA A 51 5.38 -5.75 -9.04
C ALA A 51 5.46 -5.94 -10.56
N LYS A 52 6.35 -6.82 -11.05
CA LYS A 52 6.44 -7.20 -12.46
C LYS A 52 5.11 -7.72 -13.00
N SER A 53 4.49 -8.66 -12.30
CA SER A 53 3.19 -9.22 -12.71
C SER A 53 2.07 -8.16 -12.77
N MET A 54 2.13 -7.14 -11.92
CA MET A 54 1.15 -6.05 -11.92
C MET A 54 1.43 -4.99 -12.99
N ILE A 55 2.70 -4.80 -13.38
CA ILE A 55 3.10 -3.93 -14.49
C ILE A 55 2.64 -4.54 -15.83
N GLU A 56 2.79 -5.85 -15.99
CA GLU A 56 2.36 -6.57 -17.21
C GLU A 56 0.84 -6.61 -17.41
N LYS A 57 0.06 -6.46 -16.33
CA LYS A 57 -1.40 -6.45 -16.36
C LYS A 57 -1.92 -5.05 -16.66
N GLU A 58 -2.36 -4.84 -17.90
CA GLU A 58 -3.04 -3.62 -18.32
C GLU A 58 -4.46 -3.51 -17.73
N ILE A 59 -4.87 -2.28 -17.43
CA ILE A 59 -6.21 -1.93 -16.97
C ILE A 59 -6.75 -0.76 -17.76
N THR A 60 -8.03 -0.84 -18.09
CA THR A 60 -8.76 0.29 -18.67
C THR A 60 -9.08 1.34 -17.60
N GLN A 61 -9.31 2.58 -18.04
CA GLN A 61 -9.79 3.64 -17.16
C GLN A 61 -11.09 3.26 -16.43
N LYS A 62 -11.99 2.52 -17.10
CA LYS A 62 -13.22 2.02 -16.48
C LYS A 62 -12.93 1.04 -15.34
N GLN A 63 -12.02 0.07 -15.55
CA GLN A 63 -11.62 -0.85 -14.49
C GLN A 63 -11.00 -0.11 -13.31
N PHE A 64 -10.17 0.90 -13.56
CA PHE A 64 -9.62 1.73 -12.49
C PHE A 64 -10.71 2.46 -11.69
N ASN A 65 -11.68 3.06 -12.38
CA ASN A 65 -12.82 3.71 -11.72
C ASN A 65 -13.62 2.70 -10.88
N ASP A 66 -13.88 1.50 -11.40
CA ASP A 66 -14.59 0.44 -10.70
C ASP A 66 -13.82 -0.03 -9.44
N ILE A 67 -12.49 -0.12 -9.52
CA ILE A 67 -11.62 -0.41 -8.37
C ILE A 67 -11.75 0.68 -7.31
N ILE A 68 -11.68 1.95 -7.70
CA ILE A 68 -11.79 3.09 -6.78
C ILE A 68 -13.15 3.07 -6.07
N LEU A 69 -14.25 2.87 -6.81
CA LEU A 69 -15.60 2.84 -6.27
C LEU A 69 -15.81 1.67 -5.30
N LYS A 70 -15.23 0.49 -5.59
CA LYS A 70 -15.22 -0.63 -4.64
C LYS A 70 -14.39 -0.32 -3.40
N ALA A 71 -13.27 0.39 -3.54
CA ALA A 71 -12.40 0.75 -2.43
C ALA A 71 -13.03 1.78 -1.51
N TYR A 72 -13.72 2.76 -2.10
CA TYR A 72 -14.31 3.92 -1.45
C TYR A 72 -15.71 4.14 -2.01
N PRO A 73 -16.74 3.45 -1.49
CA PRO A 73 -18.10 3.59 -1.97
C PRO A 73 -18.63 5.01 -1.75
N MET A 74 -19.46 5.47 -2.68
CA MET A 74 -20.13 6.76 -2.60
C MET A 74 -21.05 6.82 -1.37
N PRO A 75 -21.04 7.91 -0.59
CA PRO A 75 -21.98 8.07 0.52
C PRO A 75 -23.43 8.12 0.03
N GLU A 76 -24.34 7.41 0.71
CA GLU A 76 -25.77 7.43 0.37
C GLU A 76 -26.45 8.79 0.65
N LYS A 77 -25.93 9.52 1.64
CA LYS A 77 -26.42 10.85 2.05
C LYS A 77 -25.23 11.76 2.32
N ASP A 78 -25.40 13.03 1.97
CA ASP A 78 -24.42 14.05 2.36
C ASP A 78 -24.62 14.43 3.83
N SER A 79 -23.67 14.04 4.66
CA SER A 79 -23.66 14.33 6.10
C SER A 79 -22.30 14.89 6.48
N LYS A 80 -22.29 16.10 7.05
CA LYS A 80 -21.06 16.81 7.45
C LYS A 80 -20.05 16.93 6.29
N GLY A 81 -20.56 17.15 5.06
CA GLY A 81 -19.79 17.26 3.83
C GLY A 81 -19.14 15.94 3.40
N SER A 82 -19.76 14.80 3.70
CA SER A 82 -19.26 13.48 3.32
C SER A 82 -19.14 13.34 1.80
N MET A 83 -20.11 13.90 1.05
CA MET A 83 -20.12 13.83 -0.41
C MET A 83 -18.97 14.63 -1.01
N LYS A 84 -18.75 15.86 -0.54
CA LYS A 84 -17.60 16.69 -0.95
C LYS A 84 -16.27 16.00 -0.64
N LYS A 85 -16.08 15.49 0.59
CA LYS A 85 -14.85 14.79 0.98
C LYS A 85 -14.60 13.53 0.16
N TRP A 86 -15.66 12.85 -0.25
CA TRP A 86 -15.57 11.69 -1.12
C TRP A 86 -15.17 12.10 -2.54
N ASN A 87 -15.83 13.09 -3.14
CA ASN A 87 -15.48 13.66 -4.44
C ASN A 87 -14.01 14.13 -4.47
N ASP A 88 -13.61 14.97 -3.51
CA ASP A 88 -12.24 15.49 -3.39
C ASP A 88 -11.21 14.34 -3.31
N LYS A 89 -11.56 13.23 -2.65
CA LYS A 89 -10.69 12.04 -2.56
C LYS A 89 -10.59 11.32 -3.91
N ILE A 90 -11.72 11.08 -4.58
CA ILE A 90 -11.74 10.38 -5.86
C ILE A 90 -10.97 11.19 -6.92
N GLU A 91 -11.25 12.49 -6.99
CA GLU A 91 -10.57 13.42 -7.89
C GLU A 91 -9.06 13.43 -7.65
N LEU A 92 -8.62 13.51 -6.40
CA LEU A 92 -7.20 13.44 -6.06
C LEU A 92 -6.55 12.14 -6.52
N ILE A 93 -7.19 10.99 -6.29
CA ILE A 93 -6.63 9.69 -6.72
C ILE A 93 -6.53 9.63 -8.25
N GLN A 94 -7.53 10.15 -8.98
CA GLN A 94 -7.49 10.22 -10.44
C GLN A 94 -6.35 11.12 -10.93
N ASN A 95 -6.18 12.30 -10.29
CA ASN A 95 -5.11 13.24 -10.63
C ASN A 95 -3.71 12.65 -10.37
N ILE A 96 -3.56 11.84 -9.31
CA ILE A 96 -2.31 11.12 -9.06
C ILE A 96 -2.09 10.04 -10.13
N TYR A 97 -3.13 9.29 -10.50
CA TYR A 97 -3.05 8.21 -11.47
C TYR A 97 -2.65 8.68 -12.88
N THR A 98 -3.17 9.82 -13.32
CA THR A 98 -2.81 10.44 -14.61
C THR A 98 -1.68 11.47 -14.48
N GLY A 99 -1.14 11.63 -13.27
CA GLY A 99 -0.12 12.62 -12.94
C GLY A 99 1.26 12.29 -13.52
N GLN A 100 2.14 13.29 -13.51
CA GLN A 100 3.49 13.21 -14.08
C GLN A 100 4.32 12.04 -13.56
N PHE A 101 4.15 11.66 -12.30
CA PHE A 101 4.96 10.61 -11.67
C PHE A 101 4.42 9.19 -11.87
N ASN A 102 3.19 9.06 -12.37
CA ASN A 102 2.56 7.76 -12.64
C ASN A 102 2.39 7.51 -14.15
N ASN A 103 2.52 8.53 -15.00
CA ASN A 103 2.27 8.47 -16.45
C ASN A 103 2.85 7.24 -17.19
N THR A 104 4.05 6.77 -16.84
CA THR A 104 4.71 5.62 -17.48
C THR A 104 4.10 4.27 -17.11
N ILE A 105 3.43 4.19 -15.96
CA ILE A 105 2.78 2.97 -15.43
C ILE A 105 1.26 3.15 -15.31
N SER A 106 0.74 4.32 -15.64
CA SER A 106 -0.69 4.59 -15.80
C SER A 106 -1.23 3.68 -16.90
N GLY A 107 -2.36 3.03 -16.65
CA GLY A 107 -2.89 1.95 -17.49
C GLY A 107 -2.48 0.55 -17.05
N THR A 108 -1.74 0.38 -15.95
CA THR A 108 -1.40 -0.94 -15.38
C THR A 108 -1.98 -1.13 -13.98
N ALA A 109 -2.13 -2.38 -13.56
CA ALA A 109 -2.53 -2.70 -12.19
C ALA A 109 -1.55 -2.09 -11.16
N TRP A 110 -0.26 -2.05 -11.49
CA TRP A 110 0.77 -1.41 -10.68
C TRP A 110 0.55 0.10 -10.56
N GLY A 111 0.26 0.79 -11.65
CA GLY A 111 -0.06 2.22 -11.66
C GLY A 111 -1.27 2.55 -10.78
N ALA A 112 -2.32 1.73 -10.83
CA ALA A 112 -3.49 1.87 -9.97
C ALA A 112 -3.14 1.72 -8.49
N LEU A 113 -2.39 0.69 -8.12
CA LEU A 113 -1.99 0.48 -6.72
C LEU A 113 -1.14 1.64 -6.21
N ASN A 114 -0.20 2.14 -7.02
CA ASN A 114 0.64 3.29 -6.64
C ASN A 114 -0.21 4.54 -6.44
N ALA A 115 -1.13 4.87 -7.34
CA ALA A 115 -1.98 6.05 -7.20
C ALA A 115 -2.79 6.05 -5.89
N MET A 116 -3.37 4.89 -5.56
CA MET A 116 -4.18 4.76 -4.35
C MET A 116 -3.34 4.79 -3.07
N THR A 117 -2.12 4.24 -3.10
CA THR A 117 -1.23 4.21 -1.92
C THR A 117 -0.49 5.52 -1.72
N GLU A 118 -0.12 6.24 -2.77
CA GLU A 118 0.48 7.57 -2.71
C GLU A 118 -0.45 8.57 -2.01
N ARG A 119 -1.76 8.50 -2.28
CA ARG A 119 -2.77 9.29 -1.56
C ARG A 119 -2.75 9.01 -0.05
N LEU A 120 -2.47 7.78 0.38
CA LEU A 120 -2.35 7.41 1.79
C LEU A 120 -1.02 7.86 2.40
N ASP A 121 0.04 7.99 1.60
CA ASP A 121 1.37 8.31 2.10
C ASP A 121 1.59 9.81 2.23
N TRP A 122 1.08 10.60 1.29
CA TRP A 122 1.43 12.02 1.20
C TRP A 122 0.25 12.98 1.33
N TYR A 123 -0.96 12.52 1.04
CA TYR A 123 -2.15 13.38 0.93
C TYR A 123 -3.19 13.15 2.02
N ARG A 124 -2.77 12.60 3.16
CA ARG A 124 -3.58 12.56 4.38
C ARG A 124 -3.34 13.80 5.22
N ASN A 125 -4.40 14.27 5.86
CA ASN A 125 -4.28 15.36 6.83
C ASN A 125 -3.78 14.81 8.17
N SER A 126 -2.76 15.45 8.75
CA SER A 126 -2.36 15.22 10.13
C SER A 126 -3.43 15.75 11.07
N ARG A 127 -3.54 15.15 12.27
CA ARG A 127 -4.33 15.76 13.35
C ARG A 127 -3.45 16.81 14.03
N GLY A 128 -3.78 18.08 13.83
CA GLY A 128 -2.99 19.20 14.34
C GLY A 128 -1.69 19.43 13.56
N GLU A 129 -0.78 20.21 14.14
CA GLU A 129 0.48 20.63 13.50
C GLU A 129 1.51 19.50 13.36
N ASN A 130 1.35 18.42 14.13
CA ASN A 130 2.31 17.32 14.15
C ASN A 130 2.16 16.38 12.95
N LYS A 131 3.13 16.42 12.03
CA LYS A 131 3.21 15.60 10.82
C LYS A 131 3.92 14.25 11.00
N GLU A 132 4.48 13.96 12.17
CA GLU A 132 5.18 12.68 12.48
C GLU A 132 4.32 11.47 12.12
N SER A 133 3.03 11.53 12.41
CA SER A 133 2.08 10.44 12.08
C SER A 133 1.98 10.14 10.58
N ILE A 134 2.15 11.15 9.72
CA ILE A 134 2.16 10.99 8.26
C ILE A 134 3.46 10.31 7.84
N TYR A 135 4.62 10.80 8.32
CA TYR A 135 5.93 10.24 7.97
C TYR A 135 6.10 8.81 8.48
N ALA A 136 5.62 8.51 9.68
CA ALA A 136 5.57 7.15 10.22
C ALA A 136 4.71 6.23 9.34
N SER A 137 3.57 6.73 8.85
CA SER A 137 2.71 5.98 7.92
C SER A 137 3.39 5.71 6.57
N ALA A 138 3.98 6.75 5.96
CA ALA A 138 4.67 6.66 4.67
C ALA A 138 5.87 5.70 4.75
N SER A 139 6.59 5.71 5.87
CA SER A 139 7.72 4.82 6.15
C SER A 139 7.31 3.38 6.48
N GLY A 140 6.01 3.10 6.60
CA GLY A 140 5.50 1.76 6.89
C GLY A 140 5.52 1.38 8.37
N PHE A 141 5.64 2.34 9.28
CA PHE A 141 5.57 2.14 10.74
C PHE A 141 4.16 2.29 11.33
N ASP A 142 3.16 2.67 10.52
CA ASP A 142 1.75 2.68 10.93
C ASP A 142 1.05 1.37 10.49
N PRO A 143 0.69 0.48 11.43
CA PRO A 143 0.06 -0.81 11.10
C PRO A 143 -1.34 -0.66 10.49
N VAL A 144 -2.08 0.39 10.82
CA VAL A 144 -3.43 0.63 10.27
C VAL A 144 -3.32 0.98 8.80
N ILE A 145 -2.35 1.80 8.45
CA ILE A 145 -2.13 2.23 7.07
C ILE A 145 -1.54 1.11 6.23
N ASN A 146 -0.63 0.32 6.79
CA ASN A 146 -0.16 -0.89 6.13
C ASN A 146 -1.32 -1.86 5.84
N ALA A 147 -2.23 -2.07 6.79
CA ALA A 147 -3.42 -2.90 6.57
C ALA A 147 -4.32 -2.36 5.45
N GLU A 148 -4.51 -1.03 5.37
CA GLU A 148 -5.26 -0.43 4.28
C GLU A 148 -4.55 -0.58 2.93
N LYS A 149 -3.23 -0.38 2.85
CA LYS A 149 -2.45 -0.65 1.62
C LYS A 149 -2.61 -2.10 1.16
N ASN A 150 -2.62 -3.06 2.09
CA ASN A 150 -2.82 -4.47 1.79
C ASN A 150 -4.24 -4.76 1.27
N ARG A 151 -5.26 -4.12 1.85
CA ARG A 151 -6.64 -4.21 1.37
C ARG A 151 -6.72 -3.71 -0.08
N LEU A 152 -6.08 -2.58 -0.39
CA LEU A 152 -6.05 -1.99 -1.72
C LEU A 152 -5.31 -2.88 -2.72
N MET A 153 -4.15 -3.43 -2.34
CA MET A 153 -3.42 -4.41 -3.15
C MET A 153 -4.30 -5.60 -3.52
N ASN A 154 -4.96 -6.21 -2.53
CA ASN A 154 -5.85 -7.35 -2.78
C ASN A 154 -7.03 -6.98 -3.69
N LEU A 155 -7.59 -5.78 -3.53
CA LEU A 155 -8.69 -5.31 -4.36
C LEU A 155 -8.27 -5.10 -5.82
N VAL A 156 -7.10 -4.51 -6.04
CA VAL A 156 -6.53 -4.33 -7.38
C VAL A 156 -6.31 -5.69 -8.01
N LEU A 157 -5.61 -6.61 -7.31
CA LEU A 157 -5.32 -7.96 -7.79
C LEU A 157 -6.59 -8.77 -8.10
N ALA A 158 -7.67 -8.59 -7.34
CA ALA A 158 -8.95 -9.25 -7.60
C ALA A 158 -9.72 -8.67 -8.80
N SER A 159 -9.32 -7.50 -9.30
CA SER A 159 -9.99 -6.80 -10.40
C SER A 159 -9.23 -6.90 -11.74
N VAL A 160 -8.11 -7.65 -11.77
CA VAL A 160 -7.23 -7.83 -12.95
C VAL A 160 -6.87 -9.28 -13.26
#